data_AF-A0A2H0D0V5-F1
#
_entry.id   AF-A0A2H0D0V5-F1
#
_cell.length_a   1.000
_cell.length_b   1.000
_cell.length_c   1.000
_cell.angle_alpha   90.00
_cell.angle_beta   90.00
_cell.angle_gamma   90.00
#
_symmetry.space_group_name_H-M   'P 1'
#
loop_
_entity.id
_entity.type
_entity.pdbx_description
1 polymer ?
#
loop_
_entity_poly.entity_id
_entity_poly.type
_entity_poly.pdbx_seq_one_letter_code
_entity_poly.pdbx_strand_id
1 'polypeptide(L)'
;MKEQKPKKEKFDFEAMKAVASSKNPTVRKLAFVEYFDRFGEFPSYLFDNERKIDENLLATMEDLRKDPETTKEMHQGIEALLTRLPS
;
A
#
# COMPACT_ATOMS: atom_id res chain seq x y z
N MET A 1 5.10 18.62 -32.96
CA MET A 1 4.90 17.21 -32.53
C MET A 1 3.98 17.24 -31.33
N LYS A 2 2.88 16.46 -31.34
CA LYS A 2 1.89 16.48 -30.26
C LYS A 2 2.48 15.76 -29.05
N GLU A 3 2.57 16.46 -27.92
CA GLU A 3 2.88 15.89 -26.60
C GLU A 3 1.87 14.76 -26.31
N GLN A 4 2.33 13.52 -26.47
CA GLN A 4 1.63 12.37 -25.94
C GLN A 4 1.83 12.39 -24.43
N LYS A 5 0.93 13.06 -23.71
CA LYS A 5 0.79 12.84 -22.26
C LYS A 5 0.64 11.32 -22.08
N PRO A 6 1.52 10.64 -21.32
CA PRO A 6 1.39 9.21 -21.10
C PRO A 6 -0.02 8.98 -20.55
N LYS A 7 -0.82 8.16 -21.24
CA LYS A 7 -2.08 7.67 -20.69
C LYS A 7 -1.71 7.08 -19.34
N LYS A 8 -2.05 7.77 -18.24
CA LYS A 8 -1.97 7.18 -16.91
C LYS A 8 -2.80 5.91 -17.00
N GLU A 9 -2.13 4.75 -17.03
CA GLU A 9 -2.80 3.46 -16.92
C GLU A 9 -3.79 3.58 -15.77
N LYS A 10 -5.06 3.26 -16.03
CA LYS A 10 -6.06 3.26 -14.97
C LYS A 10 -5.57 2.27 -13.93
N PHE A 11 -5.27 2.75 -12.74
CA PHE A 11 -4.89 1.89 -11.64
C PHE A 11 -6.05 0.95 -11.33
N ASP A 12 -5.81 -0.34 -11.35
CA ASP A 12 -6.83 -1.35 -11.11
C ASP A 12 -6.94 -1.61 -9.60
N PHE A 13 -7.89 -0.90 -8.97
CA PHE A 13 -8.15 -1.01 -7.53
C PHE A 13 -8.67 -2.39 -7.14
N GLU A 14 -9.37 -3.09 -8.03
CA GLU A 14 -9.86 -4.44 -7.75
C GLU A 14 -8.71 -5.45 -7.77
N ALA A 15 -7.82 -5.34 -8.75
CA ALA A 15 -6.59 -6.13 -8.80
C ALA A 15 -5.71 -5.85 -7.57
N MET A 16 -5.56 -4.58 -7.17
CA MET A 16 -4.81 -4.21 -5.97
C MET A 16 -5.40 -4.81 -4.70
N LYS A 17 -6.73 -4.79 -4.56
CA LYS A 17 -7.42 -5.42 -3.42
C LYS A 17 -7.21 -6.93 -3.40
N ALA A 18 -7.33 -7.60 -4.54
CA ALA A 18 -7.07 -9.03 -4.64
C ALA A 18 -5.61 -9.39 -4.29
N VAL A 19 -4.67 -8.57 -4.74
CA VAL A 19 -3.25 -8.73 -4.46
C VAL A 19 -2.94 -8.46 -2.99
N ALA A 20 -3.52 -7.45 -2.38
CA ALA A 20 -3.35 -7.13 -0.96
C ALA A 20 -3.91 -8.23 -0.04
N SER A 21 -4.93 -8.96 -0.47
CA SER A 21 -5.43 -10.16 0.22
C SER A 21 -4.72 -11.46 -0.17
N SER A 22 -3.68 -11.39 -1.02
CA SER A 22 -2.89 -12.56 -1.40
C SER A 22 -2.17 -13.14 -0.19
N LYS A 23 -2.06 -14.47 -0.10
CA LYS A 23 -1.29 -15.14 0.96
C LYS A 23 0.22 -14.93 0.82
N ASN A 24 0.69 -14.52 -0.35
CA ASN A 24 2.12 -14.33 -0.61
C ASN A 24 2.59 -12.93 -0.14
N PRO A 25 3.46 -12.83 0.89
CA PRO A 25 3.91 -11.55 1.44
C PRO A 25 4.71 -10.72 0.43
N THR A 26 5.51 -11.33 -0.43
CA THR A 26 6.30 -10.63 -1.45
C THR A 26 5.41 -9.91 -2.45
N VAL A 27 4.34 -10.60 -2.89
CA VAL A 27 3.37 -10.06 -3.85
C VAL A 27 2.57 -8.92 -3.22
N ARG A 28 2.19 -9.02 -1.95
CA ARG A 28 1.58 -7.91 -1.21
C ARG A 28 2.52 -6.71 -1.09
N LYS A 29 3.77 -6.92 -0.66
CA LYS A 29 4.76 -5.84 -0.51
C LYS A 29 4.94 -5.07 -1.82
N LEU A 30 5.18 -5.78 -2.93
CA LEU A 30 5.36 -5.17 -4.25
C LEU A 30 4.18 -4.27 -4.63
N ALA A 31 2.96 -4.74 -4.41
CA ALA A 31 1.76 -3.98 -4.74
C ALA A 31 1.60 -2.74 -3.86
N PHE A 32 1.98 -2.81 -2.58
CA PHE A 32 1.96 -1.65 -1.68
C PHE A 32 3.02 -0.63 -2.07
N VAL A 33 4.21 -1.10 -2.46
CA VAL A 33 5.30 -0.25 -2.96
C VAL A 33 4.85 0.45 -4.23
N GLU A 34 4.29 -0.27 -5.19
CA GLU A 34 3.78 0.31 -6.44
C GLU A 34 2.64 1.30 -6.18
N TYR A 35 1.72 0.99 -5.26
CA TYR A 35 0.66 1.91 -4.88
C TYR A 35 1.23 3.19 -4.26
N PHE A 36 2.18 3.06 -3.34
CA PHE A 36 2.82 4.20 -2.70
C PHE A 36 3.60 5.04 -3.69
N ASP A 37 4.33 4.44 -4.63
CA ASP A 37 5.06 5.16 -5.69
C ASP A 37 4.10 5.98 -6.59
N ARG A 38 2.93 5.40 -6.89
CA ARG A 38 1.92 6.07 -7.73
C ARG A 38 1.15 7.17 -7.01
N PHE A 39 0.81 6.98 -5.74
CA PHE A 39 -0.12 7.85 -5.01
C PHE A 39 0.52 8.66 -3.87
N GLY A 40 1.73 8.33 -3.46
CA GLY A 40 2.43 8.93 -2.31
C GLY A 40 1.82 8.58 -0.95
N GLU A 41 0.83 7.69 -0.93
CA GLU A 41 0.16 7.22 0.26
C GLU A 41 -0.12 5.73 0.12
N PHE A 42 -0.25 5.03 1.24
CA PHE A 42 -0.65 3.63 1.22
C PHE A 42 -2.16 3.49 0.97
N PRO A 43 -2.60 2.32 0.47
CA PRO A 43 -3.99 2.08 0.09
C PRO A 43 -4.92 2.02 1.31
N SER A 44 -5.28 3.18 1.85
CA SER A 44 -6.14 3.34 3.03
C SER A 44 -7.56 2.76 2.85
N TYR A 45 -8.03 2.62 1.61
CA TYR A 45 -9.30 1.97 1.27
C TYR A 45 -9.29 0.45 1.45
N LEU A 46 -8.11 -0.17 1.62
CA LEU A 46 -7.99 -1.57 2.02
C LEU A 46 -8.13 -1.76 3.53
N PHE A 47 -8.20 -0.68 4.29
CA PHE A 47 -8.43 -0.71 5.72
C PHE A 47 -9.92 -0.75 5.96
N ASP A 48 -10.34 -1.69 6.79
CA ASP A 48 -11.67 -1.68 7.35
C ASP A 48 -11.69 -0.66 8.50
N ASN A 49 -11.95 0.61 8.15
CA ASN A 49 -11.96 1.76 9.07
C ASN A 49 -12.98 1.60 10.22
N GLU A 50 -13.83 0.57 10.16
CA GLU A 50 -14.85 0.35 11.18
C GLU A 50 -14.37 -0.55 12.33
N ARG A 51 -13.41 -1.48 12.17
CA ARG A 51 -13.16 -2.49 13.23
C ARG A 51 -11.75 -3.04 13.41
N LYS A 52 -10.88 -3.13 12.38
CA LYS A 52 -9.50 -3.65 12.51
C LYS A 52 -8.74 -3.58 11.19
N ILE A 53 -7.42 -3.39 11.28
CA ILE A 53 -6.52 -3.62 10.15
C ILE A 53 -6.53 -5.10 9.76
N ASP A 54 -6.55 -5.41 8.46
CA ASP A 54 -6.38 -6.78 7.99
C ASP A 54 -5.00 -7.31 8.41
N GLU A 55 -4.94 -8.52 8.94
CA GLU A 55 -3.69 -9.09 9.48
C GLU A 55 -2.60 -9.20 8.40
N ASN A 56 -2.96 -9.45 7.14
CA ASN A 56 -1.99 -9.50 6.04
C ASN A 56 -1.47 -8.10 5.70
N LEU A 57 -2.32 -7.08 5.82
CA LEU A 57 -2.00 -5.68 5.60
C LEU A 57 -1.05 -5.17 6.70
N LEU A 58 -1.36 -5.48 7.96
CA LEU A 58 -0.49 -5.19 9.10
C LEU A 58 0.85 -5.92 8.98
N ALA A 59 0.82 -7.22 8.67
CA ALA A 59 2.03 -8.01 8.46
C ALA A 59 2.91 -7.40 7.36
N THR A 60 2.32 -7.03 6.22
CA THR A 60 3.03 -6.37 5.12
C THR A 60 3.66 -5.03 5.54
N MET A 61 2.99 -4.23 6.37
CA MET A 61 3.58 -3.00 6.89
C MET A 61 4.71 -3.24 7.87
N GLU A 62 4.58 -4.20 8.77
CA GLU A 62 5.68 -4.57 9.66
C GLU A 62 6.88 -5.11 8.88
N ASP A 63 6.59 -5.87 7.83
CA ASP A 63 7.57 -6.38 6.89
C ASP A 63 8.30 -5.25 6.15
N LEU A 64 7.57 -4.23 5.66
CA LEU A 64 8.15 -3.03 5.05
C LEU A 64 8.95 -2.23 6.08
N ARG A 65 8.47 -2.10 7.32
CA ARG A 65 9.18 -1.38 8.39
C ARG A 65 10.51 -2.05 8.78
N LYS A 66 10.63 -3.36 8.57
CA LYS A 66 11.88 -4.13 8.80
C LYS A 66 12.75 -4.18 7.55
N ASP A 67 12.22 -3.79 6.40
CA ASP A 67 12.92 -3.85 5.13
C ASP A 67 13.86 -2.65 4.98
N PRO A 68 15.17 -2.87 4.73
CA PRO A 68 16.14 -1.79 4.61
C PRO A 68 15.98 -0.97 3.33
N GLU A 69 15.21 -1.44 2.34
CA GLU A 69 14.94 -0.73 1.10
C GLU A 69 13.75 0.24 1.23
N THR A 70 13.04 0.20 2.36
CA THR A 70 11.90 1.08 2.62
C THR A 70 12.35 2.52 2.83
N THR A 71 11.75 3.43 2.07
CA THR A 71 12.08 4.85 2.15
C THR A 71 11.48 5.52 3.38
N LYS A 72 12.04 6.67 3.77
CA LYS A 72 11.52 7.45 4.91
C LYS A 72 10.04 7.83 4.74
N GLU A 73 9.62 8.14 3.52
CA GLU A 73 8.23 8.49 3.20
C GLU A 73 7.28 7.31 3.41
N MET A 74 7.72 6.09 3.05
CA MET A 74 6.96 4.87 3.32
C MET A 74 6.86 4.60 4.82
N HIS A 75 7.95 4.80 5.58
CA HIS A 75 7.88 4.70 7.04
C HIS A 75 6.83 5.66 7.63
N GLN A 76 6.80 6.92 7.17
CA GLN A 76 5.80 7.89 7.60
C GLN A 76 4.38 7.50 7.19
N GLY A 77 4.20 6.96 5.98
CA GLY A 77 2.91 6.46 5.52
C GLY A 77 2.39 5.31 6.39
N ILE A 78 3.26 4.36 6.76
CA ILE A 78 2.93 3.25 7.66
C ILE A 78 2.53 3.79 9.04
N GLU A 79 3.31 4.69 9.63
CA GLU A 79 3.00 5.27 10.93
C GLU A 79 1.68 6.06 10.91
N ALA A 80 1.42 6.83 9.86
CA ALA A 80 0.18 7.60 9.71
C ALA A 80 -1.05 6.69 9.65
N LEU A 81 -0.93 5.52 9.03
CA LEU A 81 -2.00 4.53 8.98
C LEU A 81 -2.21 3.83 10.31
N LEU A 82 -1.12 3.39 10.96
CA LEU A 82 -1.19 2.74 12.26
C LEU A 82 -1.77 3.67 13.34
N THR A 83 -1.48 4.97 13.24
CA THR A 83 -2.02 6.00 14.14
C THR A 83 -3.54 6.22 13.95
N ARG A 84 -4.10 5.90 12.78
CA ARG A 84 -5.54 6.00 12.50
C ARG A 84 -6.33 4.81 13.05
N LEU A 85 -5.67 3.72 13.44
CA LEU A 85 -6.34 2.57 14.01
C LEU A 85 -6.77 2.88 15.45
N PRO A 86 -8.01 2.58 15.85
CA PRO A 86 -8.40 2.64 17.25
C PRO A 86 -7.55 1.63 18.05
N SER A 87 -6.90 2.09 19.12
CA SER A 87 -6.13 1.25 20.06
C SER A 87 -7.00 0.23 20.79
#